data_AF-A0A1Q5DH03-F1
#
_entry.id   AF-A0A1Q5DH03-F1
#
_cell.length_a   1.000
_cell.length_b   1.000
_cell.length_c   1.000
_cell.angle_alpha   90.00
_cell.angle_beta   90.00
_cell.angle_gamma   90.00
#
_symmetry.space_group_name_H-M   'P 1'
#
loop_
_entity.id
_entity.type
_entity.pdbx_description
1 polymer ?
#
loop_
_entity_poly.entity_id
_entity_poly.type
_entity_poly.pdbx_seq_one_letter_code
_entity_poly.pdbx_strand_id
1 'polypeptide(L)'
;MAFRFPGCRRSRRLSPQSPRAMVVADDAVGAREALAALGLAAGRRAALDAAEARLIETACAAGGSWNAIGAALGMTKQSAAERYQRLRQAKPDATF
;
A
#
# COMPACT_ATOMS: atom_id res chain seq x y z
N MET A 1 10.30 -1.17 -46.59
CA MET A 1 10.90 -0.72 -45.30
C MET A 1 11.13 -1.95 -44.44
N ALA A 2 12.39 -2.36 -44.28
CA ALA A 2 12.78 -3.46 -43.41
C ALA A 2 14.02 -2.99 -42.65
N PHE A 3 13.97 -2.96 -41.32
CA PHE A 3 15.16 -2.78 -40.50
C PHE A 3 15.23 -3.88 -39.45
N ARG A 4 16.21 -4.75 -39.70
CA ARG A 4 16.71 -5.85 -38.89
C ARG A 4 17.81 -5.24 -38.00
N PHE A 5 17.72 -5.40 -36.68
CA PHE A 5 18.81 -5.06 -35.77
C PHE A 5 19.51 -6.33 -35.27
N PRO A 6 20.76 -6.59 -35.70
CA PRO A 6 21.61 -7.62 -35.14
C PRO A 6 22.48 -7.00 -34.03
N GLY A 7 22.49 -7.59 -32.83
CA GLY A 7 23.29 -7.02 -31.74
C GLY A 7 23.23 -7.75 -30.41
N CYS A 8 23.37 -9.07 -30.40
CA CYS A 8 23.80 -9.77 -29.19
C CYS A 8 25.28 -9.43 -28.91
N ARG A 9 25.57 -8.82 -27.77
CA ARG A 9 26.72 -9.13 -26.89
C ARG A 9 26.73 -8.21 -25.67
N ARG A 10 26.40 -8.75 -24.49
CA ARG A 10 27.27 -8.57 -23.33
C ARG A 10 27.17 -9.76 -22.38
N SER A 11 28.35 -10.16 -21.98
CA SER A 11 28.70 -11.36 -21.27
C SER A 11 28.45 -11.22 -19.77
N ARG A 12 28.16 -12.36 -19.16
CA ARG A 12 28.55 -12.79 -17.80
C ARG A 12 28.00 -12.05 -16.57
N ARG A 13 27.30 -12.90 -15.79
CA ARG A 13 27.35 -13.12 -14.35
C ARG A 13 26.87 -11.97 -13.47
N LEU A 14 25.64 -12.11 -13.00
CA LEU A 14 25.29 -11.94 -11.60
C LEU A 14 24.22 -12.99 -11.25
N SER A 15 24.64 -14.08 -10.61
CA SER A 15 23.74 -14.73 -9.65
C SER A 15 23.86 -13.97 -8.34
N PRO A 16 22.80 -13.29 -7.90
CA PRO A 16 22.33 -13.42 -6.55
C PRO A 16 21.26 -14.51 -6.56
N GLN A 17 21.24 -15.34 -5.52
CA GLN A 17 20.13 -16.25 -5.30
C GLN A 17 18.83 -15.46 -5.38
N SER A 18 18.02 -15.68 -6.42
CA SER A 18 16.69 -15.11 -6.45
C SER A 18 15.96 -15.65 -5.24
N PRO A 19 15.44 -14.81 -4.32
CA PRO A 19 14.46 -15.31 -3.37
C PRO A 19 13.40 -15.96 -4.24
N ARG A 20 13.16 -17.27 -4.02
CA ARG A 20 12.09 -18.03 -4.66
C ARG A 20 10.95 -17.05 -4.90
N ALA A 21 10.72 -16.69 -6.15
CA ALA A 21 9.49 -16.06 -6.52
C ALA A 21 8.44 -17.05 -6.00
N MET A 22 7.77 -16.69 -4.92
CA MET A 22 6.52 -17.30 -4.55
C MET A 22 5.58 -16.90 -5.68
N VAL A 23 5.73 -17.58 -6.81
CA VAL A 23 4.73 -17.60 -7.86
C VAL A 23 3.60 -18.35 -7.18
N VAL A 24 2.75 -17.58 -6.51
CA VAL A 24 1.40 -18.04 -6.21
C VAL A 24 0.89 -18.54 -7.55
N ALA A 25 0.60 -19.83 -7.63
CA ALA A 25 0.04 -20.41 -8.84
C ALA A 25 -1.15 -19.53 -9.23
N ASP A 26 -1.05 -18.90 -10.40
CA ASP A 26 -2.13 -18.13 -10.99
C ASP A 26 -3.11 -19.16 -11.56
N ASP A 27 -3.87 -19.80 -10.67
CA ASP A 27 -5.08 -20.52 -11.06
C ASP A 27 -5.98 -19.45 -11.66
N ALA A 28 -6.07 -19.42 -12.99
CA ALA A 28 -6.64 -18.36 -13.81
C ALA A 28 -7.80 -17.62 -13.12
N VAL A 29 -7.45 -16.59 -12.35
CA VAL A 29 -8.44 -15.76 -11.68
C VAL A 29 -9.03 -14.94 -12.81
N GLY A 30 -10.27 -15.24 -13.17
CA GLY A 30 -10.96 -14.49 -14.20
C GLY A 30 -10.93 -13.00 -13.87
N ALA A 31 -10.90 -12.16 -14.90
CA ALA A 31 -10.78 -10.71 -14.72
C ALA A 31 -11.85 -10.15 -13.76
N ARG A 32 -13.05 -10.76 -13.74
CA ARG A 32 -14.14 -10.41 -12.83
C ARG A 32 -13.79 -10.71 -11.37
N GLU A 33 -13.25 -11.90 -11.09
CA GLU A 33 -12.84 -12.33 -9.75
C GLU A 33 -11.67 -11.47 -9.25
N ALA A 34 -10.71 -11.13 -10.12
CA ALA A 34 -9.59 -10.27 -9.79
C ALA A 34 -10.07 -8.85 -9.41
N LEU A 35 -10.99 -8.27 -10.18
CA LEU A 35 -11.58 -6.96 -9.89
C LEU A 35 -12.39 -6.99 -8.58
N ALA A 36 -13.16 -8.06 -8.33
CA ALA A 36 -13.89 -8.22 -7.07
C ALA A 36 -12.94 -8.31 -5.87
N ALA A 37 -11.83 -9.05 -6.00
CA ALA A 37 -10.81 -9.15 -4.97
C ALA A 37 -10.13 -7.80 -4.69
N LEU A 38 -9.86 -6.99 -5.73
CA LEU A 38 -9.34 -5.63 -5.57
C LEU A 38 -10.33 -4.73 -4.82
N GLY A 39 -11.63 -4.82 -5.13
CA GLY A 39 -12.68 -4.09 -4.40
C GLY A 39 -12.72 -4.47 -2.91
N LEU A 40 -12.63 -5.76 -2.59
CA LEU A 40 -12.56 -6.23 -1.20
C LEU A 40 -11.29 -5.74 -0.49
N ALA A 41 -10.14 -5.78 -1.17
CA ALA A 41 -8.88 -5.26 -0.63
C ALA A 41 -8.95 -3.75 -0.36
N ALA A 42 -9.56 -2.99 -1.27
CA ALA A 42 -9.79 -1.55 -1.10
C ALA A 42 -10.69 -1.28 0.12
N GLY A 43 -11.80 -2.03 0.27
CA GLY A 43 -12.69 -1.92 1.42
C GLY A 43 -11.99 -2.21 2.76
N ARG A 44 -11.14 -3.25 2.80
CA ARG A 44 -10.34 -3.56 4.00
C ARG A 44 -9.33 -2.46 4.35
N ARG A 45 -8.68 -1.86 3.34
CA ARG A 45 -7.77 -0.72 3.54
C ARG A 45 -8.52 0.48 4.10
N ALA A 46 -9.67 0.83 3.52
CA ALA A 46 -10.51 1.91 4.01
C ALA A 46 -10.96 1.68 5.47
N ALA A 47 -11.30 0.44 5.83
CA ALA A 47 -11.65 0.08 7.21
C ALA A 47 -10.46 0.25 8.19
N LEU A 48 -9.26 -0.16 7.78
CA LEU A 48 -8.03 0.03 8.57
C LEU A 48 -7.70 1.53 8.72
N ASP A 49 -7.78 2.30 7.64
CA ASP A 49 -7.55 3.74 7.64
C ASP A 49 -8.53 4.47 8.58
N ALA A 50 -9.80 4.10 8.56
CA ALA A 50 -10.80 4.63 9.48
C ALA A 50 -10.54 4.23 10.95
N ALA A 51 -10.11 2.99 11.21
CA ALA A 51 -9.74 2.55 12.54
C ALA A 51 -8.50 3.32 13.06
N GLU A 52 -7.50 3.53 12.21
CA GLU A 52 -6.30 4.30 12.55
C GLU A 52 -6.66 5.74 12.93
N ALA A 53 -7.51 6.42 12.16
CA ALA A 53 -7.97 7.78 12.47
C ALA A 53 -8.64 7.86 13.86
N ARG A 54 -9.51 6.90 14.20
CA ARG A 54 -10.18 6.83 15.51
C ARG A 54 -9.20 6.59 16.65
N LEU A 55 -8.18 5.76 16.44
CA LEU A 55 -7.14 5.52 17.45
C LEU A 55 -6.31 6.77 17.69
N ILE A 56 -5.97 7.51 16.64
CA ILE A 56 -5.29 8.81 16.74
C ILE A 56 -6.16 9.82 17.49
N GLU A 57 -7.46 9.91 17.16
CA GLU A 57 -8.43 10.77 17.88
C GLU A 57 -8.49 10.42 19.37
N THR A 58 -8.57 9.13 19.69
CA THR A 58 -8.60 8.64 21.07
C THR A 58 -7.30 9.00 21.81
N ALA A 59 -6.15 8.81 21.17
CA ALA A 59 -4.85 9.18 21.74
C ALA A 59 -4.76 10.68 22.01
N CYS A 60 -5.20 11.53 21.06
CA CYS A 60 -5.26 12.98 21.25
C CYS A 60 -6.22 13.38 22.39
N ALA A 61 -7.40 12.76 22.47
CA ALA A 61 -8.38 13.02 23.52
C ALA A 61 -7.87 12.62 24.92
N ALA A 62 -7.02 11.59 24.99
CA ALA A 62 -6.32 11.20 26.21
C ALA A 62 -5.10 12.10 26.55
N GLY A 63 -4.86 13.17 25.80
CA GLY A 63 -3.72 14.09 26.00
C GLY A 63 -2.41 13.62 25.37
N GLY A 64 -2.45 12.60 24.50
CA GLY A 64 -1.30 12.10 23.77
C GLY A 64 -0.70 13.17 22.85
N SER A 65 0.63 13.31 22.87
CA SER A 65 1.33 14.23 21.98
C SER A 65 1.54 13.63 20.59
N TRP A 66 1.58 14.48 19.56
CA TRP A 66 1.93 14.07 18.19
C TRP A 66 3.30 13.39 18.09
N ASN A 67 4.22 13.67 19.02
CA ASN A 67 5.51 13.00 19.07
C ASN A 67 5.37 11.54 19.51
N ALA A 68 4.55 11.27 20.53
CA ALA A 68 4.25 9.92 20.98
C ALA A 68 3.46 9.12 19.93
N ILE A 69 2.49 9.76 19.28
CA ILE A 69 1.72 9.16 18.19
C ILE A 69 2.63 8.81 17.00
N GLY A 70 3.51 9.74 16.59
CA GLY A 70 4.49 9.48 15.54
C GLY A 70 5.42 8.32 15.89
N ALA A 71 5.95 8.29 17.11
CA ALA A 71 6.81 7.19 17.58
C ALA A 71 6.08 5.83 17.53
N ALA A 72 4.81 5.78 17.95
CA ALA A 72 3.99 4.56 17.89
C ALA A 72 3.73 4.09 16.45
N LEU A 73 3.61 5.01 15.51
CA LEU A 73 3.42 4.73 14.08
C LEU A 73 4.74 4.52 13.30
N GLY A 74 5.90 4.65 13.97
CA GLY A 74 7.22 4.56 13.32
C GLY A 74 7.51 5.71 12.35
N MET A 75 6.94 6.89 12.56
CA MET A 75 7.12 8.06 11.70
C MET A 75 7.34 9.35 12.50
N THR A 76 7.71 10.43 11.82
CA THR A 76 7.89 11.73 12.47
C THR A 76 6.55 12.32 12.91
N LYS A 77 6.57 13.23 13.90
CA LYS A 77 5.35 13.93 14.36
C LYS A 77 4.62 14.69 13.24
N GLN A 78 5.37 15.26 12.28
CA GLN A 78 4.81 16.00 11.14
C GLN A 78 4.10 15.02 10.19
N SER A 79 4.77 13.92 9.85
CA SER A 79 4.20 12.86 9.01
C SER A 79 2.94 12.25 9.64
N ALA A 80 2.92 12.07 10.96
CA ALA A 80 1.75 11.56 11.68
C ALA A 80 0.56 12.54 11.60
N ALA A 81 0.80 13.84 11.82
CA ALA A 81 -0.24 14.85 11.71
C ALA A 81 -0.79 14.97 10.27
N GLU A 82 0.07 14.95 9.26
CA GLU A 82 -0.32 14.95 7.84
C GLU A 82 -1.07 13.68 7.43
N ARG A 83 -0.66 12.52 7.95
CA ARG A 83 -1.36 11.25 7.73
C ARG A 83 -2.77 11.33 8.31
N TYR A 84 -2.91 11.78 9.55
CA TYR A 84 -4.21 11.98 10.18
C TYR A 84 -5.12 12.94 9.40
N GLN A 85 -4.58 14.06 8.92
CA GLN A 85 -5.31 15.01 8.06
C GLN A 85 -5.86 14.31 6.81
N ARG A 86 -5.03 13.52 6.13
CA ARG A 86 -5.44 12.76 4.94
C ARG A 86 -6.50 11.71 5.27
N LEU A 87 -6.33 10.96 6.36
CA LEU A 87 -7.29 9.94 6.80
C LEU A 87 -8.67 10.55 7.10
N ARG A 88 -8.72 11.76 7.66
CA ARG A 88 -9.99 12.48 7.90
C ARG A 88 -10.65 13.01 6.63
N GLN A 89 -9.84 13.42 5.66
CA GLN A 89 -10.34 13.93 4.37
C GLN A 89 -10.80 12.82 3.44
N ALA A 90 -10.24 11.61 3.56
CA ALA A 90 -10.63 10.42 2.82
C ALA A 90 -12.01 9.85 3.22
N LYS A 91 -12.90 10.69 3.78
CA LYS A 91 -14.29 10.35 4.08
C LYS A 91 -14.87 9.65 2.84
N PRO A 92 -15.47 8.46 2.98
CA PRO A 92 -15.96 7.73 1.83
C PRO A 92 -17.02 8.59 1.16
N ASP A 93 -16.76 9.00 -0.08
CA ASP A 93 -17.81 9.45 -0.98
C ASP A 93 -18.78 8.27 -1.09
N ALA A 94 -19.93 8.42 -0.41
CA ALA A 94 -20.98 7.44 -0.41
C ALA A 94 -21.68 7.49 -1.76
N THR A 95 -21.07 6.92 -2.80
CA THR A 95 -21.75 6.65 -4.07
C THR A 95 -21.04 5.51 -4.80
N PHE A 96 -21.64 4.32 -4.76
CA PHE A 96 -21.52 3.28 -5.77
C PHE A 96 -22.89 2.63 -5.94
#